data_AF-A0A1Q3ERE5-F1
#
_entry.id   AF-A0A1Q3ERE5-F1
#
_cell.length_a   1.000
_cell.length_b   1.000
_cell.length_c   1.000
_cell.angle_alpha   90.00
_cell.angle_beta   90.00
_cell.angle_gamma   90.00
#
_symmetry.space_group_name_H-M   'P 1'
#
loop_
_entity.id
_entity.type
_entity.pdbx_description
1 polymer ?
#
loop_
_entity_poly.entity_id
_entity_poly.type
_entity_poly.pdbx_seq_one_letter_code
_entity_poly.pdbx_strand_id
1 'polypeptide(L)'
;MKGGEIGFMGDDTWMAVFPDTFNINMTWPYDSFNVEDLHTVDNGVITHLFPLLESNKAPDLIIGHFLGVDHVGHRVGPFHPSMSSKLQQMNATLSHVVDLLSDDTLLIVLGDHGMDHSGDHGGDGELETSAAVWIYSKGIELFDDHIGSIPSELVPFTTFPNAESPYRHIQQIDLVPTISLLLGLPIPFNNLGSVIPELFWRETGSNPDSQVGESWSWGGIHKIECTASTHLSRYLPLLQLRR
;
A
#
# COMPACT_ATOMS: atom_id res chain seq x y z
N MET A 1 10.07 -4.29 -24.44
CA MET A 1 9.56 -3.19 -23.61
C MET A 1 10.76 -2.32 -23.27
N LYS A 2 10.70 -1.00 -23.47
CA LYS A 2 11.72 -0.12 -22.88
C LYS A 2 11.58 -0.27 -21.36
N GLY A 3 12.67 -0.59 -20.66
CA GLY A 3 12.66 -0.60 -19.20
C GLY A 3 12.34 0.81 -18.73
N GLY A 4 11.29 0.95 -17.92
CA GLY A 4 10.94 2.22 -17.30
C GLY A 4 12.00 2.63 -16.26
N GLU A 5 11.98 3.90 -15.87
CA GLU A 5 12.80 4.38 -14.75
C GLU A 5 12.17 3.95 -13.43
N ILE A 6 12.98 3.43 -12.52
CA ILE A 6 12.55 2.95 -11.20
C ILE A 6 13.33 3.68 -10.12
N GLY A 7 12.61 4.43 -9.28
CA GLY A 7 13.15 5.07 -8.08
C GLY A 7 12.99 4.18 -6.84
N PHE A 8 14.02 4.12 -5.99
CA PHE A 8 14.02 3.34 -4.75
C PHE A 8 14.59 4.13 -3.57
N MET A 9 13.94 4.04 -2.42
CA MET A 9 14.42 4.63 -1.18
C MET A 9 13.98 3.75 -0.01
N GLY A 10 14.91 3.39 0.86
CA GLY A 10 14.63 2.53 2.02
C GLY A 10 15.68 1.47 2.26
N ASP A 11 15.27 0.32 2.78
CA ASP A 11 16.12 -0.82 3.16
C ASP A 11 17.14 -1.25 2.08
N ASP A 12 18.43 -1.22 2.43
CA ASP A 12 19.52 -1.57 1.54
C ASP A 12 19.57 -3.04 1.10
N THR A 13 18.86 -3.95 1.76
CA THR A 13 18.76 -5.36 1.36
C THR A 13 18.18 -5.53 -0.04
N TRP A 14 17.34 -4.59 -0.48
CA TRP A 14 16.82 -4.54 -1.85
C TRP A 14 17.95 -4.44 -2.89
N MET A 15 19.07 -3.81 -2.56
CA MET A 15 20.22 -3.70 -3.47
C MET A 15 20.93 -5.03 -3.65
N ALA A 16 20.84 -5.93 -2.67
CA ALA A 16 21.38 -7.28 -2.79
C ALA A 16 20.45 -8.21 -3.59
N VAL A 17 19.14 -8.06 -3.41
CA VAL A 17 18.13 -8.89 -4.08
C VAL A 17 17.91 -8.47 -5.54
N PHE A 18 18.01 -7.16 -5.82
CA PHE A 18 17.71 -6.54 -7.12
C PHE A 18 18.83 -5.59 -7.60
N PRO A 19 20.07 -6.09 -7.79
CA PRO A 19 21.25 -5.25 -7.96
C PRO A 19 21.24 -4.35 -9.21
N ASP A 20 20.54 -4.78 -10.27
CA ASP A 20 20.52 -4.09 -11.58
C ASP A 20 19.14 -3.49 -11.92
N THR A 21 18.23 -3.43 -10.96
CA THR A 21 16.83 -3.03 -11.20
C THR A 21 16.61 -1.51 -11.11
N PHE A 22 17.32 -0.84 -10.19
CA PHE A 22 17.03 0.56 -9.84
C PHE A 22 17.91 1.57 -10.59
N ASN A 23 17.33 2.74 -10.89
CA ASN A 23 18.07 3.82 -11.54
C ASN A 23 19.00 4.49 -10.53
N ILE A 24 20.31 4.48 -10.79
CA ILE A 24 21.35 4.98 -9.87
C ILE A 24 21.12 6.41 -9.36
N ASN A 25 20.57 7.29 -10.19
CA ASN A 25 20.32 8.69 -9.83
C ASN A 25 19.01 8.91 -9.05
N MET A 26 18.27 7.82 -8.79
CA MET A 26 16.97 7.80 -8.12
C MET A 26 16.92 6.72 -7.03
N THR A 27 18.08 6.31 -6.51
CA THR A 27 18.23 5.22 -5.54
C THR A 27 18.92 5.72 -4.27
N TRP A 28 18.27 5.56 -3.12
CA TRP A 28 18.79 5.96 -1.81
C TRP A 28 18.60 4.82 -0.78
N PRO A 29 19.55 3.88 -0.70
CA PRO A 29 19.50 2.79 0.27
C PRO A 29 19.96 3.26 1.65
N TYR A 30 19.39 2.67 2.70
CA TYR A 30 19.69 2.94 4.10
C TYR A 30 19.91 1.62 4.86
N ASP A 31 20.83 1.62 5.81
CA ASP A 31 21.12 0.46 6.67
C ASP A 31 19.87 0.03 7.44
N SER A 32 19.44 -1.21 7.23
CA SER A 32 18.20 -1.76 7.78
C SER A 32 18.38 -2.57 9.06
N PHE A 33 19.60 -3.00 9.41
CA PHE A 33 19.80 -3.92 10.54
C PHE A 33 19.91 -3.23 11.90
N ASN A 34 19.94 -1.89 11.93
CA ASN A 34 19.97 -1.13 13.16
C ASN A 34 18.56 -0.86 13.70
N VAL A 35 17.99 -1.82 14.42
CA VAL A 35 16.65 -1.71 15.04
C VAL A 35 16.52 -0.61 16.11
N GLU A 36 17.63 -0.06 16.60
CA GLU A 36 17.62 1.11 17.49
C GLU A 36 17.32 2.41 16.72
N ASP A 37 17.51 2.40 15.40
CA ASP A 37 17.18 3.53 14.54
C ASP A 37 15.70 3.54 14.18
N LEU A 38 14.98 4.46 14.80
CA LEU A 38 13.55 4.62 14.56
C LEU A 38 13.25 5.65 13.47
N HIS A 39 14.24 6.34 12.86
CA HIS A 39 13.98 7.58 12.12
C HIS A 39 14.77 7.78 10.84
N THR A 40 16.03 7.36 10.74
CA THR A 40 16.89 7.73 9.60
C THR A 40 16.31 7.22 8.28
N VAL A 41 15.88 5.95 8.26
CA VAL A 41 15.31 5.32 7.07
C VAL A 41 14.05 6.04 6.64
N ASP A 42 13.05 6.18 7.52
CA ASP A 42 11.79 6.86 7.20
C ASP A 42 12.00 8.31 6.74
N ASN A 43 12.86 9.07 7.42
CA ASN A 43 13.16 10.45 7.06
C ASN A 43 13.89 10.53 5.71
N GLY A 44 14.79 9.58 5.45
CA GLY A 44 15.46 9.42 4.17
C GLY A 44 14.49 9.13 3.04
N VAL A 45 13.56 8.20 3.25
CA VAL A 45 12.47 7.90 2.31
C VAL A 45 11.66 9.16 2.01
N ILE A 46 11.19 9.86 3.04
CA ILE A 46 10.41 11.11 2.89
C ILE A 46 11.19 12.18 2.11
N THR A 47 12.48 12.35 2.43
CA THR A 47 13.35 13.37 1.83
C THR A 47 13.49 13.20 0.32
N HIS A 48 13.46 11.96 -0.18
CA HIS A 48 13.66 11.66 -1.60
C HIS A 48 12.37 11.35 -2.35
N LEU A 49 11.34 10.84 -1.66
CA LEU A 49 10.04 10.52 -2.25
C LEU A 49 9.33 11.76 -2.77
N PHE A 50 9.21 12.82 -1.97
CA PHE A 50 8.43 13.99 -2.36
C PHE A 50 9.01 14.72 -3.59
N PRO A 51 10.33 14.97 -3.70
CA PRO A 51 10.89 15.54 -4.91
C PRO A 51 10.65 14.71 -6.18
N LEU A 52 10.57 13.37 -6.06
CA LEU A 52 10.23 12.52 -7.20
C LEU A 52 8.76 12.66 -7.60
N LEU A 53 7.84 12.73 -6.63
CA LEU A 53 6.41 12.93 -6.87
C LEU A 53 6.10 14.33 -7.44
N GLU A 54 6.83 15.36 -7.02
CA GLU A 54 6.70 16.74 -7.52
C GLU A 54 7.32 16.95 -8.92
N SER A 55 8.12 15.99 -9.39
CA SER A 55 8.82 16.10 -10.68
C SER A 55 7.86 16.01 -11.86
N ASN A 56 7.98 16.93 -12.81
CA ASN A 56 7.32 16.84 -14.14
C ASN A 56 7.79 15.63 -14.98
N LYS A 57 8.81 14.90 -14.50
CA LYS A 57 9.32 13.66 -15.06
C LYS A 57 9.50 12.66 -13.92
N ALA A 58 8.39 12.27 -13.30
CA ALA A 58 8.39 11.19 -12.33
C ALA A 58 8.83 9.88 -13.02
N PRO A 59 9.57 9.00 -12.32
CA PRO A 59 9.88 7.66 -12.83
C PRO A 59 8.59 6.84 -13.01
N ASP A 60 8.65 5.78 -13.82
CA ASP A 60 7.52 4.89 -14.09
C ASP A 60 7.11 4.07 -12.84
N LEU A 61 8.03 3.87 -11.90
CA LEU A 61 7.78 3.21 -10.61
C LEU A 61 8.60 3.88 -9.50
N ILE A 62 7.97 4.12 -8.35
CA ILE A 62 8.62 4.58 -7.13
C ILE A 62 8.36 3.58 -6.01
N ILE A 63 9.41 3.15 -5.31
CA ILE A 63 9.32 2.28 -4.14
C ILE A 63 9.90 3.00 -2.93
N GLY A 64 9.03 3.35 -1.98
CA GLY A 64 9.42 3.84 -0.66
C GLY A 64 9.24 2.75 0.40
N HIS A 65 10.33 2.24 0.94
CA HIS A 65 10.33 1.18 1.95
C HIS A 65 10.67 1.75 3.33
N PHE A 66 9.64 1.85 4.18
CA PHE A 66 9.73 2.38 5.54
C PHE A 66 10.00 1.26 6.55
N LEU A 67 10.78 1.54 7.58
CA LEU A 67 11.13 0.55 8.63
C LEU A 67 10.71 1.00 10.03
N GLY A 68 10.42 2.28 10.24
CA GLY A 68 10.24 2.80 11.60
C GLY A 68 9.08 2.19 12.38
N VAL A 69 8.01 1.73 11.72
CA VAL A 69 6.89 1.03 12.40
C VAL A 69 7.37 -0.31 12.95
N ASP A 70 8.06 -1.09 12.13
CA ASP A 70 8.62 -2.39 12.51
C ASP A 70 9.64 -2.23 13.64
N HIS A 71 10.61 -1.33 13.47
CA HIS A 71 11.65 -1.08 14.46
C HIS A 71 11.09 -0.65 15.81
N VAL A 72 10.03 0.19 15.83
CA VAL A 72 9.35 0.54 17.09
C VAL A 72 8.74 -0.70 17.75
N GLY A 73 8.12 -1.58 16.95
CA GLY A 73 7.56 -2.85 17.39
C GLY A 73 8.61 -3.70 18.13
N HIS A 74 9.73 -4.01 17.47
CA HIS A 74 10.84 -4.77 18.07
C HIS A 74 11.41 -4.11 19.32
N ARG A 75 11.61 -2.79 19.26
CA ARG A 75 12.44 -2.11 20.25
C ARG A 75 11.73 -1.85 21.57
N VAL A 76 10.44 -1.49 21.51
CA VAL A 76 9.66 -1.04 22.67
C VAL A 76 8.27 -1.68 22.74
N GLY A 77 7.91 -2.53 21.78
CA GLY A 77 6.61 -3.18 21.71
C GLY A 77 5.56 -2.33 21.00
N PRO A 78 4.53 -2.97 20.40
CA PRO A 78 3.56 -2.28 19.56
C PRO A 78 2.56 -1.40 20.33
N PHE A 79 2.55 -1.48 21.65
CA PHE A 79 1.69 -0.66 22.52
C PHE A 79 2.41 0.56 23.11
N HIS A 80 3.70 0.76 22.80
CA HIS A 80 4.46 1.89 23.31
C HIS A 80 4.00 3.22 22.67
N PRO A 81 4.04 4.37 23.38
CA PRO A 81 3.69 5.68 22.82
C PRO A 81 4.47 6.07 21.55
N SER A 82 5.68 5.53 21.37
CA SER A 82 6.46 5.69 20.14
C SER A 82 5.75 5.14 18.91
N MET A 83 4.95 4.07 19.06
CA MET A 83 4.18 3.48 17.96
C MET A 83 3.14 4.48 17.45
N SER A 84 2.42 5.13 18.37
CA SER A 84 1.47 6.19 18.02
C SER A 84 2.14 7.34 17.28
N SER A 85 3.30 7.80 17.76
CA SER A 85 4.06 8.88 17.11
C SER A 85 4.53 8.49 15.71
N LYS A 86 4.95 7.23 15.54
CA LYS A 86 5.40 6.68 14.27
C LYS A 86 4.26 6.54 13.26
N LEU A 87 3.10 6.04 13.70
CA LEU A 87 1.91 5.94 12.86
C LEU A 87 1.36 7.33 12.45
N GLN A 88 1.50 8.34 13.30
CA GLN A 88 1.20 9.73 12.94
C GLN A 88 2.14 10.24 11.83
N GLN A 89 3.44 9.91 11.87
CA GLN A 89 4.37 10.22 10.78
C GLN A 89 3.95 9.54 9.47
N MET A 90 3.59 8.26 9.53
CA MET A 90 3.11 7.52 8.34
C MET A 90 1.84 8.14 7.77
N ASN A 91 0.87 8.47 8.62
CA ASN A 91 -0.35 9.12 8.18
C ASN A 91 -0.09 10.49 7.51
N ALA A 92 0.75 11.33 8.12
CA ALA A 92 1.12 12.63 7.54
C ALA A 92 1.83 12.46 6.19
N THR A 93 2.72 11.47 6.09
CA THR A 93 3.43 11.12 4.85
C THR A 93 2.46 10.67 3.77
N LEU A 94 1.58 9.72 4.07
CA LEU A 94 0.58 9.21 3.13
C LEU A 94 -0.40 10.30 2.68
N SER A 95 -0.81 11.19 3.59
CA SER A 95 -1.63 12.35 3.23
C SER A 95 -0.95 13.21 2.18
N HIS A 96 0.35 13.48 2.35
CA HIS A 96 1.11 14.28 1.40
C HIS A 96 1.35 13.55 0.07
N VAL A 97 1.60 12.24 0.10
CA VAL A 97 1.70 11.41 -1.11
C VAL A 97 0.40 11.49 -1.91
N VAL A 98 -0.75 11.35 -1.25
CA VAL A 98 -2.07 11.48 -1.89
C VAL A 98 -2.23 12.87 -2.50
N ASP A 99 -1.87 13.94 -1.78
CA ASP A 99 -1.97 15.31 -2.31
C ASP A 99 -1.16 15.47 -3.61
N LEU A 100 0.05 14.92 -3.65
CA LEU A 100 0.98 15.01 -4.78
C LEU A 100 0.69 14.03 -5.94
N LEU A 101 -0.10 12.98 -5.71
CA LEU A 101 -0.35 11.93 -6.70
C LEU A 101 -1.00 12.50 -7.98
N SER A 102 -0.57 12.07 -9.16
CA SER A 102 -1.25 12.39 -10.42
C SER A 102 -2.48 11.49 -10.64
N ASP A 103 -3.41 11.92 -11.48
CA ASP A 103 -4.65 11.19 -11.77
C ASP A 103 -4.40 9.84 -12.47
N ASP A 104 -3.29 9.72 -13.19
CA ASP A 104 -2.85 8.52 -13.93
C ASP A 104 -1.90 7.62 -13.12
N THR A 105 -1.69 7.89 -11.84
CA THR A 105 -0.83 7.08 -10.96
C THR A 105 -1.65 6.16 -10.06
N LEU A 106 -1.15 4.94 -9.88
CA LEU A 106 -1.63 3.96 -8.90
C LEU A 106 -0.75 4.02 -7.64
N LEU A 107 -1.38 4.27 -6.48
CA LEU A 107 -0.76 4.16 -5.17
C LEU A 107 -1.11 2.83 -4.53
N ILE A 108 -0.09 2.11 -4.05
CA ILE A 108 -0.24 0.88 -3.27
C ILE A 108 0.56 1.04 -1.99
N VAL A 109 -0.13 0.91 -0.86
CA VAL A 109 0.47 0.92 0.48
C VAL A 109 0.21 -0.46 1.08
N LEU A 110 1.26 -1.18 1.46
CA LEU A 110 1.12 -2.51 2.04
C LEU A 110 2.15 -2.72 3.15
N GLY A 111 1.79 -3.56 4.11
CA GLY A 111 2.76 -4.24 4.97
C GLY A 111 3.12 -5.60 4.38
N ASP A 112 4.35 -6.02 4.58
CA ASP A 112 4.85 -7.36 4.29
C ASP A 112 4.49 -8.35 5.41
N HIS A 113 4.41 -7.89 6.66
CA HIS A 113 3.94 -8.69 7.80
C HIS A 113 3.18 -7.86 8.84
N GLY A 114 2.62 -8.56 9.82
CA GLY A 114 2.09 -8.00 11.07
C GLY A 114 3.10 -8.12 12.21
N MET A 115 2.66 -8.00 13.46
CA MET A 115 3.54 -8.03 14.62
C MET A 115 2.77 -8.60 15.82
N ASP A 116 3.40 -9.48 16.58
CA ASP A 116 2.83 -10.02 17.81
C ASP A 116 2.85 -9.00 18.97
N HIS A 117 2.32 -9.39 20.14
CA HIS A 117 2.30 -8.52 21.32
C HIS A 117 3.68 -8.30 21.97
N SER A 118 4.63 -9.18 21.71
CA SER A 118 6.01 -9.12 22.18
C SER A 118 6.86 -8.18 21.33
N GLY A 119 6.36 -7.77 20.17
CA GLY A 119 7.13 -7.03 19.17
C GLY A 119 7.96 -7.95 18.29
N ASP A 120 7.56 -9.21 18.12
CA ASP A 120 8.22 -10.19 17.25
C ASP A 120 7.34 -10.53 16.02
N HIS A 121 7.99 -11.07 14.99
CA HIS A 121 7.33 -11.59 13.79
C HIS A 121 8.17 -12.71 13.15
N GLY A 122 7.56 -13.45 12.22
CA GLY A 122 8.19 -14.56 11.48
C GLY A 122 7.66 -15.94 11.83
N GLY A 123 6.73 -16.03 12.78
CA GLY A 123 5.87 -17.18 13.02
C GLY A 123 4.67 -17.25 12.08
N ASP A 124 3.77 -18.20 12.37
CA ASP A 124 2.51 -18.42 11.65
C ASP A 124 1.28 -17.85 12.38
N GLY A 125 1.51 -17.05 13.43
CA GLY A 125 0.45 -16.44 14.22
C GLY A 125 -0.39 -15.47 13.41
N GLU A 126 -1.70 -15.38 13.72
CA GLU A 126 -2.60 -14.45 13.02
C GLU A 126 -2.12 -13.00 13.11
N LEU A 127 -1.56 -12.58 14.25
CA LEU A 127 -1.03 -11.22 14.42
C LEU A 127 0.19 -10.93 13.54
N GLU A 128 0.99 -11.95 13.24
CA GLU A 128 2.24 -11.85 12.49
C GLU A 128 2.01 -11.98 10.97
N THR A 129 1.02 -12.77 10.57
CA THR A 129 0.69 -13.02 9.16
C THR A 129 -0.32 -12.01 8.59
N SER A 130 -0.97 -11.24 9.46
CA SER A 130 -1.97 -10.25 9.06
C SER A 130 -1.35 -8.87 8.82
N ALA A 131 -1.14 -8.52 7.55
CA ALA A 131 -0.68 -7.19 7.11
C ALA A 131 -1.74 -6.40 6.33
N ALA A 132 -1.77 -5.07 6.49
CA ALA A 132 -2.71 -4.23 5.78
C ALA A 132 -2.28 -3.96 4.33
N VAL A 133 -3.24 -3.81 3.42
CA VAL A 133 -3.03 -3.24 2.08
C VAL A 133 -4.11 -2.20 1.77
N TRP A 134 -3.68 -1.15 1.09
CA TRP A 134 -4.53 -0.09 0.56
C TRP A 134 -4.10 0.24 -0.87
N ILE A 135 -5.05 0.14 -1.80
CA ILE A 135 -4.88 0.44 -3.22
C ILE A 135 -5.73 1.66 -3.55
N TYR A 136 -5.12 2.64 -4.23
CA TYR A 136 -5.73 3.95 -4.46
C TYR A 136 -5.31 4.53 -5.82
N SER A 137 -6.24 5.21 -6.48
CA SER A 137 -5.99 6.03 -7.67
C SER A 137 -6.91 7.25 -7.60
N LYS A 138 -6.43 8.40 -8.11
CA LYS A 138 -7.23 9.63 -8.22
C LYS A 138 -8.15 9.64 -9.44
N GLY A 139 -7.70 9.05 -10.55
CA GLY A 139 -8.39 9.16 -11.83
C GLY A 139 -9.52 8.15 -12.00
N ILE A 140 -9.19 6.86 -12.05
CA ILE A 140 -10.18 5.81 -12.26
C ILE A 140 -10.63 5.28 -10.90
N GLU A 141 -11.93 5.35 -10.65
CA GLU A 141 -12.54 4.72 -9.50
C GLU A 141 -12.27 3.22 -9.53
N LEU A 142 -11.47 2.71 -8.60
CA LEU A 142 -11.01 1.32 -8.60
C LEU A 142 -12.07 0.33 -8.10
N PHE A 143 -13.14 0.83 -7.47
CA PHE A 143 -14.18 0.01 -6.83
C PHE A 143 -15.56 0.52 -7.17
N ASP A 144 -16.46 -0.39 -7.47
CA ASP A 144 -17.88 -0.10 -7.60
C ASP A 144 -18.59 -0.57 -6.31
N ASP A 145 -19.53 0.23 -5.79
CA ASP A 145 -20.37 -0.10 -4.62
C ASP A 145 -21.19 -1.39 -4.85
N HIS A 146 -21.23 -1.92 -6.09
CA HIS A 146 -21.87 -3.16 -6.48
C HIS A 146 -21.05 -4.45 -6.25
N ILE A 147 -20.18 -4.50 -5.23
CA ILE A 147 -19.49 -5.74 -4.80
C ILE A 147 -20.45 -6.93 -4.66
N GLY A 148 -21.72 -6.70 -4.30
CA GLY A 148 -22.75 -7.73 -4.17
C GLY A 148 -23.06 -8.53 -5.44
N SER A 149 -22.58 -8.08 -6.61
CA SER A 149 -22.68 -8.82 -7.88
C SER A 149 -21.52 -9.80 -8.11
N ILE A 150 -20.43 -9.69 -7.34
CA ILE A 150 -19.29 -10.61 -7.38
C ILE A 150 -19.64 -11.84 -6.53
N PRO A 151 -19.42 -13.07 -7.03
CA PRO A 151 -19.58 -14.29 -6.22
C PRO A 151 -18.80 -14.18 -4.90
N SER A 152 -19.46 -14.46 -3.78
CA SER A 152 -18.89 -14.27 -2.44
C SER A 152 -17.63 -15.11 -2.20
N GLU A 153 -17.47 -16.21 -2.93
CA GLU A 153 -16.28 -17.05 -2.91
C GLU A 153 -15.03 -16.34 -3.43
N LEU A 154 -15.19 -15.31 -4.28
CA LEU A 154 -14.10 -14.54 -4.86
C LEU A 154 -13.75 -13.27 -4.06
N VAL A 155 -14.62 -12.89 -3.11
CA VAL A 155 -14.42 -11.74 -2.21
C VAL A 155 -14.47 -12.18 -0.75
N PRO A 156 -13.56 -13.07 -0.30
CA PRO A 156 -13.58 -13.54 1.08
C PRO A 156 -13.38 -12.40 2.07
N PHE A 157 -14.09 -12.51 3.19
CA PHE A 157 -13.96 -11.66 4.37
C PHE A 157 -13.43 -12.49 5.54
N THR A 158 -12.66 -11.87 6.42
CA THR A 158 -12.20 -12.47 7.67
C THR A 158 -12.32 -11.47 8.81
N THR A 159 -12.44 -11.97 10.03
CA THR A 159 -12.43 -11.14 11.24
C THR A 159 -11.04 -11.21 11.86
N PHE A 160 -10.22 -10.19 11.65
CA PHE A 160 -8.89 -10.10 12.24
C PHE A 160 -8.95 -9.95 13.77
N PRO A 161 -7.89 -10.29 14.52
CA PRO A 161 -7.93 -10.16 15.96
C PRO A 161 -8.21 -8.71 16.40
N ASN A 162 -9.11 -8.52 17.37
CA ASN A 162 -9.60 -7.20 17.81
C ASN A 162 -10.38 -6.38 16.77
N ALA A 163 -10.77 -6.95 15.63
CA ALA A 163 -11.70 -6.33 14.69
C ALA A 163 -13.14 -6.38 15.21
N GLU A 164 -13.87 -5.26 15.11
CA GLU A 164 -15.30 -5.20 15.46
C GLU A 164 -16.21 -5.77 14.36
N SER A 165 -15.71 -5.83 13.13
CA SER A 165 -16.43 -6.32 11.95
C SER A 165 -15.50 -7.11 11.03
N PRO A 166 -16.04 -7.96 10.15
CA PRO A 166 -15.23 -8.60 9.11
C PRO A 166 -14.63 -7.56 8.16
N TYR A 167 -13.43 -7.84 7.68
CA TYR A 167 -12.72 -7.06 6.67
C TYR A 167 -12.50 -7.91 5.43
N ARG A 168 -12.39 -7.24 4.27
CA ARG A 168 -11.97 -7.90 3.04
C ARG A 168 -10.61 -8.56 3.27
N HIS A 169 -10.42 -9.77 2.75
CA HIS A 169 -9.20 -10.56 2.95
C HIS A 169 -8.63 -11.06 1.62
N ILE A 170 -7.43 -10.60 1.25
CA ILE A 170 -6.71 -11.12 0.08
C ILE A 170 -5.45 -11.87 0.52
N GLN A 171 -4.87 -12.68 -0.37
CA GLN A 171 -3.52 -13.19 -0.18
C GLN A 171 -2.51 -12.21 -0.80
N GLN A 172 -1.32 -12.04 -0.19
CA GLN A 172 -0.28 -11.18 -0.78
C GLN A 172 0.14 -11.64 -2.19
N ILE A 173 0.08 -12.96 -2.46
CA ILE A 173 0.35 -13.51 -3.79
C ILE A 173 -0.63 -13.02 -4.86
N ASP A 174 -1.82 -12.55 -4.48
CA ASP A 174 -2.83 -11.99 -5.39
C ASP A 174 -2.45 -10.59 -5.92
N LEU A 175 -1.46 -9.93 -5.31
CA LEU A 175 -1.04 -8.58 -5.69
C LEU A 175 -0.34 -8.56 -7.05
N VAL A 176 0.59 -9.48 -7.30
CA VAL A 176 1.37 -9.52 -8.55
C VAL A 176 0.49 -9.59 -9.81
N PRO A 177 -0.46 -10.53 -9.95
CA PRO A 177 -1.30 -10.62 -11.15
C PRO A 177 -2.25 -9.43 -11.24
N THR A 178 -2.76 -8.93 -10.11
CA THR A 178 -3.64 -7.77 -10.05
C THR A 178 -2.92 -6.50 -10.53
N ILE A 179 -1.75 -6.19 -9.98
CA ILE A 179 -0.97 -5.00 -10.35
C ILE A 179 -0.54 -5.09 -11.81
N SER A 180 -0.16 -6.27 -12.28
CA SER A 180 0.19 -6.47 -13.70
C SER A 180 -0.95 -6.04 -14.61
N LEU A 181 -2.17 -6.49 -14.33
CA LEU A 181 -3.35 -6.13 -15.12
C LEU A 181 -3.74 -4.65 -14.98
N LEU A 182 -3.64 -4.05 -13.78
CA LEU A 182 -3.89 -2.62 -13.58
C LEU A 182 -2.93 -1.74 -14.38
N LEU A 183 -1.68 -2.19 -14.56
CA LEU A 183 -0.66 -1.49 -15.34
C LEU A 183 -0.67 -1.87 -16.83
N GLY A 184 -1.59 -2.72 -17.28
CA GLY A 184 -1.64 -3.22 -18.66
C GLY A 184 -0.45 -4.11 -19.06
N LEU A 185 0.21 -4.71 -18.07
CA LEU A 185 1.35 -5.60 -18.22
C LEU A 185 0.92 -7.08 -18.23
N PRO A 186 1.67 -7.96 -18.91
CA PRO A 186 1.41 -9.40 -18.83
C PRO A 186 1.67 -9.92 -17.41
N ILE A 187 0.80 -10.81 -16.93
CA ILE A 187 1.01 -11.51 -15.65
C ILE A 187 2.30 -12.35 -15.73
N PRO A 188 3.23 -12.23 -14.76
CA PRO A 188 4.43 -13.04 -14.71
C PRO A 188 4.14 -14.54 -14.76
N PHE A 189 4.91 -15.29 -15.55
CA PHE A 189 4.66 -16.72 -15.83
C PHE A 189 4.59 -17.61 -14.58
N ASN A 190 5.42 -17.32 -13.56
CA ASN A 190 5.48 -18.11 -12.32
C ASN A 190 4.51 -17.60 -11.24
N ASN A 191 3.56 -16.72 -11.58
CA ASN A 191 2.57 -16.24 -10.62
C ASN A 191 1.70 -17.40 -10.10
N LEU A 192 1.50 -17.43 -8.77
CA LEU A 192 0.65 -18.41 -8.09
C LEU A 192 -0.66 -17.81 -7.56
N GLY A 193 -0.78 -16.48 -7.52
CA GLY A 193 -1.96 -15.80 -7.02
C GLY A 193 -3.09 -15.69 -8.04
N SER A 194 -4.22 -15.21 -7.54
CA SER A 194 -5.41 -14.88 -8.30
C SER A 194 -5.56 -13.37 -8.47
N VAL A 195 -6.38 -12.94 -9.42
CA VAL A 195 -6.70 -11.52 -9.60
C VAL A 195 -7.71 -11.12 -8.54
N ILE A 196 -7.49 -9.97 -7.87
CA ILE A 196 -8.45 -9.35 -6.95
C ILE A 196 -9.62 -8.82 -7.80
N PRO A 197 -10.78 -9.50 -7.82
CA PRO A 197 -11.81 -9.29 -8.83
C PRO A 197 -12.47 -7.92 -8.74
N GLU A 198 -12.65 -7.40 -7.52
CA GLU A 198 -13.35 -6.14 -7.27
C GLU A 198 -12.64 -4.91 -7.87
N LEU A 199 -11.36 -5.02 -8.20
CA LEU A 199 -10.59 -3.97 -8.89
C LEU A 199 -10.90 -3.85 -10.38
N PHE A 200 -11.55 -4.87 -10.96
CA PHE A 200 -11.83 -4.98 -12.39
C PHE A 200 -13.32 -5.15 -12.70
N TRP A 201 -14.12 -5.43 -11.69
CA TRP A 201 -15.53 -5.73 -11.87
C TRP A 201 -16.33 -4.46 -12.20
N ARG A 202 -17.02 -4.47 -13.33
CA ARG A 202 -17.94 -3.41 -13.77
C ARG A 202 -19.23 -4.05 -14.22
N GLU A 203 -20.37 -3.59 -13.71
CA GLU A 203 -21.65 -4.04 -14.26
C GLU A 203 -21.81 -3.50 -15.69
N THR A 204 -22.13 -4.40 -16.62
CA THR A 204 -22.41 -4.03 -18.02
C THR A 204 -23.74 -3.27 -18.10
N GLY A 205 -23.69 -1.96 -17.88
CA GLY A 205 -24.86 -1.07 -17.93
C GLY A 205 -24.49 0.42 -18.02
N SER A 206 -23.29 0.81 -17.57
CA SER A 206 -22.74 2.14 -17.79
C SER A 206 -22.03 2.18 -19.16
N ASN A 207 -22.73 2.74 -20.14
CA ASN A 207 -22.18 2.99 -21.47
C ASN A 207 -21.00 3.98 -21.35
N PRO A 208 -19.76 3.65 -21.77
CA PRO A 208 -18.63 4.58 -21.67
C PRO A 208 -18.81 5.85 -22.52
N ASP A 209 -19.72 5.81 -23.49
CA ASP A 209 -20.07 6.90 -24.40
C ASP A 209 -21.26 7.76 -23.92
N SER A 210 -21.85 7.50 -22.74
CA SER A 210 -22.83 8.46 -22.20
C SER A 210 -22.08 9.68 -21.69
N GLN A 211 -22.13 10.75 -22.50
CA GLN A 211 -21.65 12.11 -22.25
C GLN A 211 -21.15 12.38 -20.83
N VAL A 212 -19.86 12.72 -20.74
CA VAL A 212 -19.25 13.44 -19.61
C VAL A 212 -20.07 14.71 -19.38
N GLY A 213 -21.11 14.60 -18.55
CA GLY A 213 -21.88 15.72 -18.06
C GLY A 213 -21.15 16.31 -16.87
N GLU A 214 -20.86 17.61 -16.95
CA GLU A 214 -20.31 18.41 -15.86
C GLU A 214 -21.23 18.33 -14.63
N SER A 215 -20.98 17.34 -13.78
CA SER A 215 -21.63 17.16 -12.48
C SER A 215 -20.57 16.64 -11.53
N TRP A 216 -19.64 17.50 -11.16
CA TRP A 216 -18.72 17.25 -10.05
C TRP A 216 -19.50 17.30 -8.74
N SER A 217 -19.99 16.16 -8.27
CA SER A 217 -20.37 15.98 -6.87
C SER A 217 -19.16 15.41 -6.14
N TRP A 218 -18.58 16.19 -5.23
CA TRP A 218 -17.52 15.78 -4.30
C TRP A 218 -18.04 14.75 -3.30
N GLY A 219 -18.25 13.50 -3.74
CA GLY A 219 -18.87 12.46 -2.93
C GLY A 219 -18.31 11.04 -3.08
N GLY A 220 -17.39 10.80 -4.03
CA GLY A 220 -16.87 9.47 -4.31
C GLY A 220 -15.39 9.34 -4.00
N ILE A 221 -15.03 9.16 -2.73
CA ILE A 221 -13.73 8.59 -2.35
C ILE A 221 -14.00 7.17 -1.88
N HIS A 222 -13.83 6.20 -2.76
CA HIS A 222 -14.04 4.78 -2.46
C HIS A 222 -12.69 4.09 -2.30
N LYS A 223 -12.39 3.72 -1.05
CA LYS A 223 -11.13 3.15 -0.55
C LYS A 223 -11.30 1.65 -0.36
N ILE A 224 -10.35 0.80 -0.79
CA ILE A 224 -10.21 -0.52 -0.16
C ILE A 224 -9.21 -0.45 0.97
N GLU A 225 -9.75 -0.42 2.18
CA GLU A 225 -9.02 -0.79 3.37
C GLU A 225 -9.12 -2.31 3.53
N CYS A 226 -8.08 -3.01 3.09
CA CYS A 226 -7.85 -4.38 3.51
C CYS A 226 -6.93 -4.29 4.73
N THR A 227 -7.47 -3.90 5.89
CA THR A 227 -6.65 -3.77 7.11
C THR A 227 -6.55 -5.11 7.80
N ALA A 228 -5.33 -5.60 7.98
CA ALA A 228 -5.08 -6.82 8.72
C ALA A 228 -4.21 -6.61 9.99
N SER A 229 -3.68 -5.41 10.25
CA SER A 229 -2.99 -5.19 11.53
C SER A 229 -3.97 -4.73 12.62
N THR A 230 -3.97 -5.47 13.73
CA THR A 230 -4.69 -5.16 14.98
C THR A 230 -4.33 -3.80 15.58
N HIS A 231 -3.19 -3.25 15.15
CA HIS A 231 -2.70 -1.95 15.57
C HIS A 231 -3.22 -0.84 14.66
N LEU A 232 -3.25 -1.03 13.33
CA LEU A 232 -3.78 -0.04 12.39
C LEU A 232 -5.27 0.27 12.64
N SER A 233 -6.09 -0.71 13.03
CA SER A 233 -7.52 -0.47 13.28
C SER A 233 -7.80 0.52 14.42
N ARG A 234 -6.95 0.57 15.45
CA ARG A 234 -7.02 1.57 16.53
C ARG A 234 -6.61 2.97 16.09
N TYR A 235 -5.84 3.07 15.01
CA TYR A 235 -5.35 4.32 14.43
C TYR A 235 -6.01 4.65 13.08
N LEU A 236 -6.95 3.84 12.60
CA LEU A 236 -7.83 4.17 11.47
C LEU A 236 -8.53 5.53 11.64
N PRO A 237 -8.96 5.95 12.85
CA PRO A 237 -9.44 7.32 13.06
C PRO A 237 -8.38 8.41 12.84
N LEU A 238 -7.09 8.08 12.90
CA LEU A 238 -5.98 8.98 12.56
C LEU A 238 -5.65 8.95 11.06
N LEU A 239 -5.95 7.85 10.35
CA LEU A 239 -5.86 7.73 8.89
C LEU A 239 -6.98 8.45 8.13
N GLN A 240 -7.52 9.53 8.71
CA GLN A 240 -8.44 10.46 8.03
C GLN A 240 -7.70 11.24 6.94
N LEU A 241 -7.42 10.55 5.84
CA LEU A 241 -7.24 11.21 4.55
C LEU A 241 -8.54 11.95 4.26
N ARG A 242 -8.43 13.26 4.02
CA ARG A 242 -9.62 14.11 3.86
C ARG A 242 -10.52 13.55 2.76
N ARG A 243 -11.81 13.50 3.08
CA ARG A 243 -12.92 13.22 2.16
C ARG A 243 -12.93 14.17 0.97
#